data_AF-A0AA38Q8N6-F1
#
_entry.id   AF-A0AA38Q8N6-F1
#
_cell.length_a   1.000
_cell.length_b   1.000
_cell.length_c   1.000
_cell.angle_alpha   90.00
_cell.angle_beta   90.00
_cell.angle_gamma   90.00
#
_symmetry.space_group_name_H-M   'P 1'
#
loop_
_entity.id
_entity.type
_entity.pdbx_description
1 polymer ?
#
loop_
_entity_poly.entity_id
_entity_poly.type
_entity_poly.pdbx_seq_one_letter_code
_entity_poly.pdbx_strand_id
1 'polypeptide(L)'
;MGERTRVYSCCSKDVSDKGCVHGPHVFYESEPEILHLRHAFSELSGSVSASSSSASTLPLELLDVVVLDCEMIYITGGMRVARVSVIDGSAKI
;
A
#
# COMPACT_ATOMS: atom_id res chain seq x y z
N MET A 1 -21.50 -37.26 14.28
CA MET A 1 -21.82 -35.88 13.87
C MET A 1 -20.72 -35.00 14.43
N GLY A 2 -19.73 -34.61 13.61
CA GLY A 2 -18.65 -33.71 14.02
C GLY A 2 -18.66 -32.53 13.08
N GLU A 3 -19.15 -31.39 13.55
CA GLU A 3 -19.11 -30.16 12.76
C GLU A 3 -17.67 -29.66 12.72
N ARG A 4 -17.09 -29.58 11.52
CA ARG A 4 -15.71 -29.13 11.33
C ARG A 4 -15.72 -27.62 11.12
N THR A 5 -15.64 -26.87 12.22
CA THR A 5 -15.54 -25.40 12.17
C THR A 5 -14.21 -25.01 11.52
N ARG A 6 -14.28 -24.11 10.53
CA ARG A 6 -13.09 -23.54 9.90
C ARG A 6 -12.53 -22.45 10.80
N VAL A 7 -11.23 -22.54 11.08
CA VAL A 7 -10.48 -21.61 11.93
C VAL A 7 -9.47 -20.88 11.05
N TYR A 8 -9.35 -19.56 11.20
CA TYR A 8 -8.30 -18.79 10.54
C TYR A 8 -6.94 -19.16 11.12
N SER A 9 -6.00 -19.60 10.29
CA SER A 9 -4.64 -19.95 10.71
C SER A 9 -3.85 -18.76 11.26
N CYS A 10 -4.28 -17.53 10.95
CA CYS A 10 -3.62 -16.32 11.37
C CYS A 10 -3.97 -15.95 12.83
N CYS A 11 -5.24 -15.79 13.20
CA CYS A 11 -5.63 -15.44 14.59
C CYS A 11 -6.14 -16.61 15.44
N SER A 12 -6.20 -17.84 14.90
CA SER A 12 -6.84 -19.00 15.53
C SER A 12 -8.31 -18.76 15.93
N LYS A 13 -8.99 -17.86 15.22
CA LYS A 13 -10.41 -17.51 15.42
C LYS A 13 -11.32 -18.23 14.43
N ASP A 14 -12.56 -18.47 14.83
CA ASP A 14 -13.59 -19.05 13.97
C ASP A 14 -14.06 -18.07 12.88
N VAL A 15 -14.53 -18.60 11.75
CA VAL A 15 -15.03 -17.80 10.61
C VAL A 15 -16.27 -16.96 10.95
N SER A 16 -17.02 -17.34 11.98
CA SER A 16 -18.18 -16.59 12.49
C SER A 16 -17.79 -15.39 13.38
N ASP A 17 -16.53 -15.26 13.78
CA ASP A 17 -16.02 -14.07 14.50
C ASP A 17 -15.68 -12.95 13.49
N LYS A 18 -15.57 -11.70 13.95
CA LYS A 18 -15.12 -10.54 13.16
C LYS A 18 -13.70 -10.70 12.59
N GLY A 19 -12.99 -11.78 12.97
CA GLY A 19 -11.64 -12.09 12.54
C GLY A 19 -10.58 -11.20 13.20
N CYS A 20 -9.46 -11.08 12.51
CA CYS A 20 -8.40 -10.13 12.86
C CYS A 20 -8.84 -8.74 12.37
N VAL A 21 -9.23 -7.84 13.27
CA VAL A 21 -9.53 -6.43 12.92
C VAL A 21 -8.37 -5.49 13.25
N HIS A 22 -7.47 -5.92 14.13
CA HIS A 22 -6.21 -5.27 14.52
C HIS A 22 -5.23 -6.41 14.90
N GLY A 23 -3.95 -6.31 14.53
CA GLY A 23 -2.92 -7.26 14.95
C GLY A 23 -1.83 -7.53 13.91
N PRO A 24 -0.93 -8.50 14.12
CA PRO A 24 0.18 -8.78 13.20
C PRO A 24 -0.26 -9.18 11.77
N HIS A 25 -1.53 -9.53 11.59
CA HIS A 25 -2.14 -9.89 10.31
C HIS A 25 -2.96 -8.74 9.69
N VAL A 26 -3.25 -7.69 10.44
CA VAL A 26 -3.98 -6.49 9.99
C VAL A 26 -3.30 -5.27 10.59
N PHE A 27 -2.46 -4.63 9.78
CA PHE A 27 -1.86 -3.35 10.10
C PHE A 27 -2.88 -2.25 9.80
N TYR A 28 -3.17 -1.42 10.80
CA TYR A 28 -3.98 -0.23 10.67
C TYR A 28 -3.32 0.86 11.50
N GLU A 29 -3.10 2.01 10.89
CA GLU A 29 -2.53 3.20 11.53
C GLU A 29 -3.19 4.42 10.88
N SER A 30 -3.83 5.23 11.71
CA SER A 30 -4.57 6.43 11.28
C SER A 30 -3.74 7.70 11.41
N GLU A 31 -2.66 7.67 12.21
CA GLU A 31 -1.80 8.82 12.46
C GLU A 31 -0.59 8.79 11.51
N PRO A 32 -0.50 9.73 10.54
CA PRO A 32 0.57 9.72 9.55
C PRO A 32 1.96 9.86 10.18
N GLU A 33 2.06 10.59 11.29
CA GLU A 33 3.30 10.82 12.04
C GLU A 33 3.86 9.50 12.60
N ILE A 34 2.99 8.64 13.15
CA ILE A 34 3.38 7.32 13.65
C ILE A 34 3.80 6.41 12.48
N LEU A 35 3.06 6.47 11.37
CA LEU A 35 3.37 5.69 10.18
C LEU A 35 4.74 6.09 9.60
N HIS A 36 5.05 7.40 9.55
CA HIS A 36 6.34 7.93 9.12
C HIS A 36 7.50 7.50 10.05
N LEU A 37 7.31 7.51 11.36
CA LEU A 37 8.33 7.04 12.32
C LEU A 37 8.68 5.56 12.11
N ARG A 38 7.69 4.74 11.73
CA ARG A 38 7.86 3.31 11.48
C ARG A 38 8.41 3.02 10.07
N HIS A 39 7.87 3.71 9.07
CA HIS A 39 8.20 3.60 7.66
C HIS A 39 8.29 5.01 7.07
N ALA A 40 9.50 5.58 7.07
CA ALA A 40 9.73 6.95 6.64
C ALA A 40 9.20 7.20 5.23
N PHE A 41 8.39 8.24 5.09
CA PHE A 41 7.95 8.75 3.80
C PHE A 41 9.15 9.33 3.06
N SER A 42 9.23 9.02 1.77
CA SER A 42 10.19 9.65 0.88
C SER A 42 9.52 10.84 0.20
N GLU A 43 10.20 11.97 0.19
CA GLU A 43 9.81 13.08 -0.67
C GLU A 43 10.03 12.70 -2.13
N LEU A 44 9.04 12.91 -2.97
CA LEU A 44 9.19 12.74 -4.41
C LEU A 44 10.06 13.89 -4.92
N SER A 45 11.26 13.59 -5.43
CA SER A 45 12.18 14.59 -5.95
C SER A 45 11.61 15.25 -7.22
N GLY A 46 10.81 16.29 -7.02
CA GLY A 46 10.07 16.95 -8.10
C GLY A 46 9.92 18.47 -7.92
N SER A 47 10.55 19.05 -6.90
CA SER A 47 10.58 20.49 -6.70
C SER A 47 12.01 20.98 -6.50
N VAL A 48 12.85 20.81 -7.52
CA VAL A 48 13.84 21.85 -7.78
C VAL A 48 13.09 22.86 -8.64
N SER A 49 12.51 23.85 -7.96
CA SER A 49 12.09 25.15 -8.43
C SER A 49 11.98 25.31 -9.96
N ALA A 50 10.78 25.64 -10.43
CA ALA A 50 10.54 26.30 -11.72
C ALA A 50 11.19 27.71 -11.79
N SER A 51 12.48 27.82 -11.47
CA SER A 51 13.26 29.06 -11.39
C SER A 51 14.60 28.98 -12.12
N SER A 52 14.91 27.87 -12.79
CA SER A 52 16.06 27.81 -13.70
C SER A 52 15.59 27.51 -15.12
N SER A 53 15.40 28.59 -15.88
CA SER A 53 15.33 28.55 -17.33
C SER A 53 16.56 27.82 -17.87
N SER A 54 16.32 26.75 -18.64
CA SER A 54 17.30 25.92 -19.37
C SER A 54 17.63 24.56 -18.73
N ALA A 55 16.72 23.60 -18.86
CA ALA A 55 17.09 22.23 -19.20
C ALA A 55 15.84 21.51 -19.74
N SER A 56 15.91 21.09 -21.00
CA SER A 56 14.94 20.23 -21.64
C SER A 56 14.78 18.92 -20.86
N THR A 57 13.71 18.79 -20.10
CA THR A 57 13.16 17.50 -19.67
C THR A 57 11.67 17.74 -19.49
N LEU A 58 10.84 16.89 -20.10
CA LEU A 58 9.38 17.03 -20.12
C LEU A 58 8.85 17.40 -18.72
N PRO A 59 7.84 18.30 -18.60
CA PRO A 59 7.24 18.57 -17.31
C PRO A 59 6.68 17.25 -16.79
N LEU A 60 7.34 16.67 -15.79
CA LEU A 60 6.77 15.59 -15.01
C LEU A 60 5.65 16.25 -14.22
N GLU A 61 4.43 16.14 -14.71
CA GLU A 61 3.23 16.51 -13.99
C GLU A 61 3.15 15.63 -12.75
N LEU A 62 3.58 16.20 -11.62
CA LEU A 62 3.50 15.55 -10.32
C LEU A 62 2.03 15.55 -9.90
N LEU A 63 1.48 14.35 -9.69
CA LEU A 63 0.13 14.21 -9.16
C LEU A 63 0.17 14.38 -7.64
N ASP A 64 -0.68 15.25 -7.10
CA ASP A 64 -0.77 15.49 -5.65
C ASP A 64 -1.22 14.24 -4.88
N VAL A 65 -2.14 13.47 -5.46
CA VAL A 65 -2.68 12.23 -4.90
C VAL A 65 -2.86 11.20 -6.01
N VAL A 66 -2.43 9.97 -5.73
CA VAL A 66 -2.67 8.81 -6.59
C VAL A 66 -3.26 7.67 -5.77
N VAL A 67 -4.08 6.84 -6.41
CA VAL A 67 -4.51 5.56 -5.84
C VAL A 67 -3.61 4.47 -6.41
N LEU A 68 -3.06 3.64 -5.53
CA LEU A 68 -2.16 2.56 -5.88
C LEU A 68 -2.75 1.23 -5.42
N ASP A 69 -2.77 0.25 -6.32
CA ASP A 69 -3.09 -1.14 -6.03
C ASP A 69 -1.96 -2.05 -6.54
N CYS A 70 -1.75 -3.19 -5.87
CA CYS A 70 -0.73 -4.16 -6.30
C CYS A 70 -1.22 -5.60 -6.22
N GLU A 71 -0.88 -6.39 -7.25
CA GLU A 71 -1.08 -7.82 -7.25
C GLU A 71 0.24 -8.50 -6.87
N MET A 72 0.18 -9.40 -5.89
CA MET A 72 1.32 -10.15 -5.40
C MET A 72 1.20 -11.63 -5.79
N ILE A 73 2.34 -12.28 -6.02
CA ILE A 73 2.45 -13.71 -6.28
C ILE A 73 3.40 -14.38 -5.28
N TYR A 74 3.14 -15.65 -4.97
CA TYR A 74 4.01 -16.45 -4.10
C TYR A 74 5.05 -17.19 -4.95
N ILE A 75 6.33 -16.91 -4.69
CA ILE A 75 7.47 -17.60 -5.33
C ILE A 75 8.27 -18.39 -4.29
N THR A 76 9.30 -19.12 -4.71
CA THR A 76 10.17 -19.90 -3.80
C THR A 76 10.82 -19.05 -2.71
N GLY A 77 11.02 -17.75 -2.95
CA GLY A 77 11.51 -16.78 -1.96
C GLY A 77 10.42 -16.07 -1.12
N GLY A 78 9.17 -16.51 -1.20
CA GLY A 78 8.01 -15.91 -0.52
C GLY A 78 7.16 -14.99 -1.42
N MET A 79 6.32 -14.16 -0.80
CA MET A 79 5.45 -13.20 -1.51
C MET A 79 6.28 -12.11 -2.22
N ARG A 80 5.96 -11.82 -3.48
CA ARG A 80 6.58 -10.74 -4.28
C ARG A 80 5.51 -10.00 -5.09
N VAL A 81 5.75 -8.73 -5.39
CA VAL A 81 4.88 -7.93 -6.27
C VAL A 81 5.02 -8.43 -7.71
N ALA A 82 3.90 -8.69 -8.38
CA ALA A 82 3.82 -9.03 -9.79
C ALA A 82 3.36 -7.87 -10.65
N ARG A 83 2.41 -7.07 -10.14
CA ARG A 83 1.86 -5.90 -10.84
C ARG A 83 1.61 -4.76 -9.86
N VAL A 84 1.81 -3.54 -10.33
CA VAL A 84 1.36 -2.31 -9.66
C VAL A 84 0.48 -1.56 -10.64
N SER A 85 -0.67 -1.09 -10.16
CA SER A 85 -1.60 -0.23 -10.89
C SER A 85 -1.69 1.10 -10.16
N VAL A 86 -1.57 2.19 -10.91
CA VAL A 86 -1.62 3.56 -10.38
C VAL A 86 -2.67 4.30 -11.19
N ILE A 87 -3.58 4.98 -10.51
CA ILE A 87 -4.60 5.85 -11.11
C ILE A 87 -4.53 7.23 -10.47
N ASP A 88 -4.89 8.26 -11.21
CA ASP A 88 -4.93 9.61 -10.66
C ASP A 88 -6.09 9.78 -9.66
N GLY A 89 -6.04 10.85 -8.86
CA GLY A 89 -7.11 11.18 -7.91
C GLY A 89 -8.46 11.53 -8.56
N SER A 90 -8.50 11.71 -9.90
CA SER A 90 -9.73 11.91 -10.68
C SER A 90 -10.32 10.60 -11.23
N ALA A 91 -9.75 9.47 -10.83
CA ALA A 91 -10.10 8.12 -11.27
C ALA A 91 -9.94 7.87 -12.78
N LYS A 92 -9.06 8.63 -13.45
CA LYS A 92 -8.60 8.25 -14.79
C LYS A 92 -7.47 7.23 -14.65
N ILE A 93 -7.58 6.20 -15.48
CA ILE A 93 -6.60 5.14 -15.65
C ILE A 93 -5.68 5.51 -16.81
#